data_AF-A0AB40APS6-F1
#
_entry.id   AF-A0AB40APS6-F1
#
_cell.length_a   1.000
_cell.length_b   1.000
_cell.length_c   1.000
_cell.angle_alpha   90.00
_cell.angle_beta   90.00
_cell.angle_gamma   90.00
#
_symmetry.space_group_name_H-M   'P 1'
#
loop_
_entity.id
_entity.type
_entity.pdbx_description
1 polymer ?
#
loop_
_entity_poly.entity_id
_entity_poly.type
_entity_poly.pdbx_seq_one_letter_code
_entity_poly.pdbx_strand_id
1 'polypeptide(L)'
;MSKRVLCKFFAHGACLKGEHCDFSHDWKDQANNICTFYQKGVCTYGSRCRYDHVKVTRHQPSVPSSSSNAHPRAVLSSNQIVHPTEVVTVNEQTTRHASGHGKAAWTPQSNEAHAFQDSEDRHCPASLADQPICSFAAAGSCPHGENCAHIHGDLCAICGKQCLHPYRPDEREEHIKLCTKNNMRLEALRLSQDIECCVCLERVLLKPTAAERKFGLLSECDHPFCISCIRNWRSNSPASGMDVNAALRACPICRKLSYFVIPSVIWYSSKEEKQEIIDNYKAKLQSIDCKYFDFGNGTCPFGTSCFYKHAYRDGRLEEVVLRHLDAEDGNIVIAKNIRLSDFLSDLHI
;
A
#
# COMPACT_ATOMS: atom_id res chain seq x y z
N MET A 1 -21.07 -21.56 -7.44
CA MET A 1 -19.98 -21.07 -6.58
C MET A 1 -20.41 -19.73 -6.00
N SER A 2 -20.71 -19.65 -4.70
CA SER A 2 -21.16 -18.42 -4.04
C SER A 2 -20.04 -17.38 -4.04
N LYS A 3 -20.27 -16.21 -4.67
CA LYS A 3 -19.31 -15.09 -4.70
C LYS A 3 -18.97 -14.67 -3.28
N ARG A 4 -17.71 -14.86 -2.85
CA ARG A 4 -17.24 -14.43 -1.53
C ARG A 4 -16.91 -12.94 -1.59
N VAL A 5 -17.16 -12.24 -0.49
CA VAL A 5 -16.98 -10.79 -0.39
C VAL A 5 -15.53 -10.48 -0.01
N LEU A 6 -14.87 -9.53 -0.70
CA LEU A 6 -13.49 -9.14 -0.41
C LEU A 6 -13.31 -8.62 1.03
N CYS A 7 -12.30 -9.15 1.72
CA CYS A 7 -11.92 -8.73 3.05
C CYS A 7 -11.31 -7.32 3.03
N LYS A 8 -11.99 -6.37 3.68
CA LYS A 8 -11.55 -4.98 3.74
C LYS A 8 -10.20 -4.80 4.44
N PHE A 9 -9.91 -5.58 5.47
CA PHE A 9 -8.62 -5.51 6.17
C PHE A 9 -7.49 -6.11 5.34
N PHE A 10 -7.77 -7.12 4.53
CA PHE A 10 -6.81 -7.72 3.60
C PHE A 10 -6.50 -6.76 2.46
N ALA A 11 -7.53 -6.10 1.90
CA ALA A 11 -7.36 -5.06 0.90
C ALA A 11 -6.50 -3.87 1.39
N HIS A 12 -6.35 -3.70 2.70
CA HIS A 12 -5.50 -2.70 3.34
C HIS A 12 -4.22 -3.28 3.98
N GLY A 13 -3.92 -4.56 3.77
CA GLY A 13 -2.71 -5.21 4.28
C GLY A 13 -2.66 -5.41 5.80
N ALA A 14 -3.82 -5.36 6.48
CA ALA A 14 -3.94 -5.42 7.94
C ALA A 14 -4.77 -6.62 8.45
N CYS A 15 -5.18 -7.55 7.57
CA CYS A 15 -5.92 -8.75 8.00
C CYS A 15 -4.98 -9.78 8.62
N LEU A 16 -5.20 -10.11 9.90
CA LEU A 16 -4.43 -11.11 10.64
C LEU A 16 -5.05 -12.51 10.61
N LYS A 17 -6.23 -12.67 10.00
CA LYS A 17 -6.99 -13.94 10.00
C LYS A 17 -6.57 -14.94 8.92
N GLY A 18 -5.75 -14.53 7.94
CA GLY A 18 -5.29 -15.41 6.85
C GLY A 18 -6.43 -16.16 6.16
N GLU A 19 -6.27 -17.45 5.91
CA GLU A 19 -7.30 -18.32 5.29
C GLU A 19 -8.53 -18.58 6.20
N HIS A 20 -8.47 -18.22 7.48
CA HIS A 20 -9.60 -18.29 8.43
C HIS A 20 -10.37 -16.97 8.45
N CYS A 21 -10.08 -16.06 7.51
CA CYS A 21 -10.89 -14.89 7.34
C CYS A 21 -12.24 -15.34 6.75
N ASP A 22 -13.32 -14.94 7.41
CA ASP A 22 -14.69 -15.14 6.93
C ASP A 22 -14.98 -14.41 5.60
N PHE A 23 -14.01 -13.62 5.11
CA PHE A 23 -14.06 -12.80 3.91
C PHE A 23 -12.94 -13.19 2.93
N SER A 24 -13.17 -13.00 1.64
CA SER A 24 -12.23 -13.38 0.58
C SER A 24 -10.92 -12.59 0.63
N HIS A 25 -9.80 -13.27 0.45
CA HIS A 25 -8.48 -12.70 0.22
C HIS A 25 -8.07 -12.74 -1.26
N ASP A 26 -9.03 -12.93 -2.17
CA ASP A 26 -8.79 -12.80 -3.62
C ASP A 26 -9.14 -11.38 -4.08
N TRP A 27 -8.15 -10.65 -4.62
CA TRP A 27 -8.31 -9.30 -5.17
C TRP A 27 -9.29 -9.21 -6.35
N LYS A 28 -9.64 -10.34 -6.96
CA LYS A 28 -10.64 -10.42 -8.04
C LYS A 28 -12.09 -10.42 -7.53
N ASP A 29 -12.30 -10.59 -6.22
CA ASP A 29 -13.63 -10.61 -5.61
C ASP A 29 -14.17 -9.21 -5.32
N GLN A 30 -15.49 -9.07 -5.39
CA GLN A 30 -16.17 -7.78 -5.25
C GLN A 30 -16.14 -7.29 -3.80
N ALA A 31 -15.66 -6.06 -3.59
CA ALA A 31 -15.77 -5.36 -2.31
C ALA A 31 -17.25 -5.13 -2.00
N ASN A 32 -17.74 -5.70 -0.89
CA ASN A 32 -19.11 -5.47 -0.47
C ASN A 32 -19.19 -4.09 0.18
N ASN A 33 -19.65 -3.12 -0.59
CA ASN A 33 -19.90 -1.77 -0.10
C ASN A 33 -21.29 -1.65 0.54
N ILE A 34 -22.04 -2.75 0.73
CA ILE A 34 -23.38 -2.73 1.29
C ILE A 34 -23.37 -2.46 2.80
N CYS A 35 -24.23 -1.54 3.24
CA CYS A 35 -24.39 -1.20 4.65
C CYS A 35 -25.04 -2.34 5.43
N THR A 36 -24.26 -3.06 6.23
CA THR A 36 -24.75 -4.15 7.09
C THR A 36 -25.75 -3.68 8.15
N PHE A 37 -25.60 -2.44 8.65
CA PHE A 37 -26.56 -1.84 9.58
C PHE A 37 -27.90 -1.56 8.90
N TYR A 38 -27.90 -1.22 7.60
CA TYR A 38 -29.13 -1.00 6.84
C TYR A 38 -29.81 -2.32 6.51
N GLN A 39 -29.04 -3.35 6.17
CA GLN A 39 -29.57 -4.71 5.98
C GLN A 39 -30.23 -5.27 7.25
N LYS A 40 -29.77 -4.85 8.43
CA LYS A 40 -30.36 -5.19 9.74
C LYS A 40 -31.47 -4.22 10.19
N GLY A 41 -31.80 -3.19 9.38
CA GLY A 41 -32.84 -2.20 9.68
C GLY A 41 -32.48 -1.17 10.75
N VAL A 42 -31.21 -1.08 11.16
CA VAL A 42 -30.73 -0.23 12.28
C VAL A 42 -29.81 0.91 11.83
N CYS A 43 -29.64 1.13 10.52
CA CYS A 43 -28.83 2.24 10.01
C CYS A 43 -29.56 3.57 10.18
N THR A 44 -29.01 4.45 11.02
CA THR A 44 -29.53 5.80 11.28
C THR A 44 -29.07 6.84 10.25
N TYR A 45 -28.10 6.50 9.39
CA TYR A 45 -27.50 7.42 8.43
C TYR A 45 -28.34 7.64 7.15
N GLY A 46 -29.43 6.89 6.97
CA GLY A 46 -30.34 7.05 5.84
C GLY A 46 -29.63 7.06 4.49
N SER A 47 -30.04 7.93 3.57
CA SER A 47 -29.41 8.09 2.25
C SER A 47 -28.00 8.70 2.28
N ARG A 48 -27.50 9.12 3.45
CA ARG A 48 -26.16 9.69 3.63
C ARG A 48 -25.14 8.68 4.12
N CYS A 49 -25.52 7.40 4.21
CA CYS A 49 -24.58 6.35 4.61
C CYS A 49 -23.47 6.20 3.57
N ARG A 50 -22.23 6.07 4.05
CA ARG A 50 -21.05 5.82 3.19
C ARG A 50 -21.09 4.44 2.51
N TYR A 51 -21.97 3.56 2.97
CA TYR A 51 -22.15 2.21 2.45
C TYR A 51 -23.50 2.11 1.75
N ASP A 52 -23.57 1.33 0.68
CA ASP A 52 -24.72 1.21 -0.21
C ASP A 52 -25.92 0.58 0.51
N HIS A 53 -27.07 1.25 0.42
CA HIS A 53 -28.33 0.81 1.01
C HIS A 53 -29.14 0.00 -0.01
N VAL A 54 -28.79 -1.27 -0.22
CA VAL A 54 -29.56 -2.16 -1.10
C VAL A 54 -30.61 -2.95 -0.32
N LYS A 55 -31.86 -2.97 -0.82
CA LYS A 55 -32.95 -3.78 -0.26
C LYS A 55 -32.70 -5.24 -0.65
N VAL A 56 -32.53 -6.13 0.33
CA VAL A 56 -32.40 -7.57 0.06
C VAL A 56 -33.78 -8.10 -0.31
N THR A 57 -34.03 -8.35 -1.60
CA THR A 57 -35.21 -9.09 -2.04
C THR A 57 -35.02 -10.55 -1.62
N ARG A 58 -35.47 -10.91 -0.42
CA ARG A 58 -35.64 -12.33 -0.06
C ARG A 58 -36.74 -12.87 -0.97
N HIS A 59 -36.40 -13.79 -1.88
CA HIS A 59 -37.38 -14.71 -2.43
C HIS A 59 -37.92 -15.56 -1.27
N GLN A 60 -39.06 -15.14 -0.73
CA GLN A 60 -40.06 -16.04 -0.20
C GLN A 60 -41.42 -15.59 -0.75
N PRO A 61 -42.31 -16.56 -1.06
CA PRO A 61 -43.60 -16.27 -1.67
C PRO A 61 -44.47 -15.44 -0.71
N SER A 62 -45.36 -14.66 -1.33
CA SER A 62 -46.42 -13.85 -0.75
C SER A 62 -47.08 -14.43 0.52
N VAL A 63 -47.16 -13.55 1.54
CA VAL A 63 -48.08 -13.45 2.70
C VAL A 63 -49.53 -13.96 2.49
N PRO A 64 -50.41 -14.01 3.53
CA PRO A 64 -50.23 -13.80 4.99
C PRO A 64 -50.95 -14.83 5.89
N SER A 65 -50.72 -14.77 7.21
CA SER A 65 -51.70 -14.91 8.33
C SER A 65 -50.97 -15.40 9.59
N SER A 66 -51.28 -15.09 10.84
CA SER A 66 -52.10 -14.11 11.57
C SER A 66 -51.79 -14.39 13.05
N SER A 67 -51.71 -13.34 13.90
CA SER A 67 -52.01 -13.38 15.37
C SER A 67 -51.17 -14.34 16.27
N SER A 68 -50.80 -14.10 17.53
CA SER A 68 -51.27 -13.21 18.60
C SER A 68 -50.25 -13.27 19.75
N ASN A 69 -50.11 -12.16 20.49
CA ASN A 69 -49.84 -12.00 21.95
C ASN A 69 -49.13 -13.10 22.76
N ALA A 70 -48.07 -12.72 23.50
CA ALA A 70 -48.10 -12.54 24.97
C ALA A 70 -46.69 -12.23 25.56
N HIS A 71 -46.63 -11.22 26.43
CA HIS A 71 -45.53 -10.91 27.37
C HIS A 71 -45.55 -11.89 28.59
N PRO A 72 -44.78 -11.68 29.68
CA PRO A 72 -43.31 -11.71 29.83
C PRO A 72 -42.90 -12.52 31.10
N ARG A 73 -41.59 -12.74 31.34
CA ARG A 73 -40.93 -12.88 32.68
C ARG A 73 -39.47 -13.35 32.49
N ALA A 74 -38.52 -13.18 33.40
CA ALA A 74 -38.08 -12.18 34.37
C ALA A 74 -36.88 -12.82 35.12
N VAL A 75 -36.02 -11.99 35.72
CA VAL A 75 -35.06 -12.28 36.81
C VAL A 75 -33.73 -12.96 36.36
N LEU A 76 -32.55 -12.32 36.35
CA LEU A 76 -31.69 -11.63 37.35
C LEU A 76 -30.93 -12.52 38.36
N SER A 77 -29.60 -12.34 38.34
CA SER A 77 -28.62 -12.42 39.43
C SER A 77 -28.24 -13.81 39.97
N SER A 78 -26.99 -14.10 40.40
CA SER A 78 -25.88 -13.23 40.82
C SER A 78 -24.57 -14.03 41.05
N ASN A 79 -23.44 -13.29 41.09
CA ASN A 79 -22.25 -13.46 41.97
C ASN A 79 -21.26 -14.61 41.69
N GLN A 80 -19.92 -14.52 41.86
CA GLN A 80 -18.96 -13.67 42.60
C GLN A 80 -17.54 -13.88 41.98
N ILE A 81 -16.71 -12.86 41.72
CA ILE A 81 -15.52 -12.37 42.48
C ILE A 81 -14.62 -13.48 43.08
N VAL A 82 -13.33 -13.55 42.68
CA VAL A 82 -12.08 -13.57 43.52
C VAL A 82 -10.83 -13.37 42.63
N HIS A 83 -9.97 -12.41 43.00
CA HIS A 83 -8.50 -12.29 42.78
C HIS A 83 -7.87 -12.44 44.20
N PRO A 84 -6.56 -12.67 44.49
CA PRO A 84 -5.39 -12.04 43.82
C PRO A 84 -3.99 -12.78 43.93
N THR A 85 -2.91 -12.11 43.44
CA THR A 85 -1.43 -12.06 43.81
C THR A 85 -0.61 -13.31 44.28
N GLU A 86 0.72 -13.52 44.15
CA GLU A 86 2.01 -12.75 44.18
C GLU A 86 3.16 -13.53 43.45
N VAL A 87 4.12 -12.90 42.74
CA VAL A 87 5.54 -12.53 43.05
C VAL A 87 6.58 -13.66 43.32
N VAL A 88 7.73 -13.65 42.60
CA VAL A 88 9.16 -13.78 43.04
C VAL A 88 10.10 -14.34 41.92
N THR A 89 11.33 -13.81 41.93
CA THR A 89 12.49 -13.82 41.02
C THR A 89 13.50 -15.01 41.11
N VAL A 90 14.42 -15.06 40.13
CA VAL A 90 15.90 -15.38 40.17
C VAL A 90 16.44 -16.60 39.37
N ASN A 91 17.36 -16.27 38.44
CA ASN A 91 18.59 -16.88 37.85
C ASN A 91 18.84 -18.37 37.49
N GLU A 92 19.48 -18.48 36.31
CA GLU A 92 20.70 -19.21 35.87
C GLU A 92 20.88 -20.75 35.92
N GLN A 93 21.38 -21.22 34.75
CA GLN A 93 22.52 -22.12 34.51
C GLN A 93 22.34 -23.63 34.24
N THR A 94 22.73 -23.98 33.00
CA THR A 94 23.61 -25.09 32.56
C THR A 94 23.12 -26.55 32.63
N THR A 95 23.09 -27.22 31.47
CA THR A 95 23.90 -28.42 31.08
C THR A 95 23.34 -29.03 29.77
N ARG A 96 24.09 -28.99 28.66
CA ARG A 96 24.91 -30.06 28.04
C ARG A 96 24.15 -31.35 27.70
N HIS A 97 24.12 -31.70 26.41
CA HIS A 97 24.47 -33.00 25.76
C HIS A 97 24.10 -32.86 24.26
N ALA A 98 25.05 -32.65 23.36
CA ALA A 98 25.95 -33.61 22.71
C ALA A 98 25.39 -34.19 21.38
N SER A 99 25.98 -33.69 20.29
CA SER A 99 26.51 -34.43 19.11
C SER A 99 25.62 -35.22 18.15
N GLY A 100 25.89 -35.00 16.84
CA GLY A 100 25.70 -35.98 15.77
C GLY A 100 25.07 -35.39 14.51
N HIS A 101 25.78 -34.62 13.69
CA HIS A 101 26.37 -35.05 12.39
C HIS A 101 25.43 -35.81 11.44
N GLY A 102 25.32 -35.32 10.20
CA GLY A 102 25.29 -36.23 9.04
C GLY A 102 24.32 -35.88 7.90
N LYS A 103 24.72 -34.89 7.09
CA LYS A 103 24.62 -34.78 5.63
C LYS A 103 23.59 -35.60 4.82
N ALA A 104 23.03 -34.84 3.87
CA ALA A 104 22.39 -35.26 2.62
C ALA A 104 23.11 -36.36 1.83
N ALA A 105 22.30 -37.24 1.24
CA ALA A 105 22.32 -37.68 -0.16
C ALA A 105 21.15 -38.68 -0.31
N TRP A 106 20.67 -38.95 -1.52
CA TRP A 106 20.51 -40.32 -2.04
C TRP A 106 20.06 -40.24 -3.51
N THR A 107 20.92 -40.78 -4.36
CA THR A 107 20.67 -41.17 -5.76
C THR A 107 19.93 -42.51 -5.79
N PRO A 108 19.10 -42.79 -6.81
CA PRO A 108 18.34 -44.04 -6.90
C PRO A 108 19.04 -45.08 -7.81
N GLN A 109 19.03 -46.35 -7.41
CA GLN A 109 19.21 -47.46 -8.33
C GLN A 109 18.22 -48.61 -8.03
N SER A 110 17.76 -49.18 -9.14
CA SER A 110 16.69 -50.13 -9.44
C SER A 110 16.83 -51.55 -8.85
N ASN A 111 15.68 -52.19 -8.54
CA ASN A 111 15.13 -53.36 -9.26
C ASN A 111 13.87 -53.93 -8.57
N GLU A 112 12.77 -54.05 -9.35
CA GLU A 112 11.85 -55.18 -9.54
C GLU A 112 11.59 -56.18 -8.39
N ALA A 113 10.42 -56.77 -8.12
CA ALA A 113 9.02 -56.67 -8.56
C ALA A 113 8.28 -57.74 -7.73
N HIS A 114 7.04 -57.52 -7.27
CA HIS A 114 6.01 -58.57 -7.11
C HIS A 114 4.61 -57.94 -6.99
N ALA A 115 3.79 -58.23 -7.99
CA ALA A 115 2.36 -57.92 -8.13
C ALA A 115 1.50 -58.78 -7.17
N PHE A 116 0.21 -58.58 -6.85
CA PHE A 116 -1.00 -57.98 -7.46
C PHE A 116 -1.90 -57.47 -6.28
N GLN A 117 -2.85 -56.55 -6.39
CA GLN A 117 -4.14 -56.69 -7.09
C GLN A 117 -4.89 -55.35 -7.18
N ASP A 118 -5.61 -55.25 -8.28
CA ASP A 118 -6.37 -54.19 -8.93
C ASP A 118 -7.47 -53.48 -8.12
N SER A 119 -7.51 -52.15 -8.22
CA SER A 119 -8.78 -51.38 -8.30
C SER A 119 -8.50 -50.07 -9.05
N GLU A 120 -8.97 -50.05 -10.30
CA GLU A 120 -8.91 -48.90 -11.21
C GLU A 120 -9.70 -47.70 -10.65
N ASP A 121 -8.97 -46.65 -10.27
CA ASP A 121 -9.46 -45.29 -10.40
C ASP A 121 -8.29 -44.42 -10.90
N ARG A 122 -8.23 -44.26 -12.23
CA ARG A 122 -7.21 -43.45 -12.92
C ARG A 122 -7.39 -41.97 -12.57
N HIS A 123 -6.82 -41.55 -11.46
CA HIS A 123 -6.39 -40.16 -11.27
C HIS A 123 -4.98 -40.03 -11.84
N CYS A 124 -4.81 -39.16 -12.84
CA CYS A 124 -3.48 -38.66 -13.20
C CYS A 124 -2.81 -38.15 -11.91
N PRO A 125 -1.59 -38.57 -11.55
CA PRO A 125 -0.85 -37.89 -10.52
C PRO A 125 -0.68 -36.46 -11.03
N ALA A 126 -1.35 -35.50 -10.39
CA ALA A 126 -1.04 -34.10 -10.62
C ALA A 126 0.48 -33.96 -10.50
N SER A 127 1.11 -33.25 -11.43
CA SER A 127 2.55 -33.02 -11.33
C SER A 127 2.83 -32.46 -9.94
N LEU A 128 3.97 -32.80 -9.31
CA LEU A 128 4.37 -32.17 -8.05
C LEU A 128 4.45 -30.64 -8.18
N ALA A 129 4.55 -30.13 -9.40
CA ALA A 129 4.46 -28.72 -9.74
C ALA A 129 3.04 -28.15 -9.74
N ASP A 130 1.97 -28.95 -9.73
CA ASP A 130 0.57 -28.48 -9.73
C ASP A 130 -0.01 -28.38 -8.30
N GLN A 131 0.65 -29.02 -7.33
CA GLN A 131 0.18 -29.05 -5.95
C GLN A 131 0.52 -27.75 -5.21
N PRO A 132 -0.45 -27.04 -4.63
CA PRO A 132 -0.18 -25.77 -3.95
C PRO A 132 0.61 -25.98 -2.65
N ILE A 133 1.43 -24.99 -2.30
CA ILE A 133 2.09 -24.93 -1.00
C ILE A 133 1.07 -24.76 0.14
N CYS A 134 1.37 -25.34 1.30
CA CYS A 134 0.61 -25.17 2.52
C CYS A 134 0.54 -23.67 2.89
N SER A 135 -0.67 -23.11 2.92
CA SER A 135 -0.90 -21.69 3.22
C SER A 135 -0.40 -21.29 4.61
N PHE A 136 -0.52 -22.19 5.60
CA PHE A 136 -0.04 -21.96 6.96
C PHE A 136 1.49 -21.94 7.04
N ALA A 137 2.16 -22.86 6.35
CA ALA A 137 3.62 -22.89 6.24
C ALA A 137 4.12 -21.62 5.51
N ALA A 138 3.47 -21.26 4.40
CA ALA A 138 3.76 -20.04 3.65
C ALA A 138 3.54 -18.76 4.47
N ALA A 139 2.61 -18.77 5.44
CA ALA A 139 2.38 -17.67 6.36
C ALA A 139 3.46 -17.55 7.46
N GLY A 140 4.15 -18.65 7.78
CA GLY A 140 5.29 -18.70 8.69
C GLY A 140 5.22 -19.80 9.76
N SER A 141 4.08 -20.45 9.97
CA SER A 141 3.95 -21.53 10.97
C SER A 141 2.77 -22.45 10.64
N CYS A 142 3.06 -23.72 10.37
CA CYS A 142 2.05 -24.75 10.18
C CYS A 142 1.84 -25.55 11.48
N PRO A 143 0.61 -25.66 12.00
CA PRO A 143 0.36 -26.44 13.23
C PRO A 143 0.58 -27.94 13.06
N HIS A 144 0.57 -28.43 11.80
CA HIS A 144 0.79 -29.84 11.48
C HIS A 144 2.28 -30.22 11.35
N GLY A 145 3.20 -29.24 11.42
CA GLY A 145 4.63 -29.49 11.30
C GLY A 145 4.99 -30.27 10.04
N GLU A 146 5.93 -31.20 10.15
CA GLU A 146 6.38 -32.03 9.01
C GLU A 146 5.34 -33.07 8.57
N ASN A 147 4.28 -33.30 9.37
CA ASN A 147 3.20 -34.23 9.05
C ASN A 147 2.07 -33.57 8.25
N CYS A 148 2.28 -32.36 7.70
CA CYS A 148 1.27 -31.70 6.88
C CYS A 148 1.10 -32.40 5.52
N ALA A 149 -0.14 -32.61 5.10
CA ALA A 149 -0.46 -33.22 3.81
C ALA A 149 -0.16 -32.32 2.59
N HIS A 150 0.12 -31.03 2.83
CA HIS A 150 0.45 -30.05 1.80
C HIS A 150 1.95 -29.76 1.77
N ILE A 151 2.49 -29.45 0.60
CA ILE A 151 3.91 -29.15 0.43
C ILE A 151 4.27 -27.91 1.25
N HIS A 152 5.20 -28.07 2.19
CA HIS A 152 5.85 -26.92 2.82
C HIS A 152 6.88 -26.38 1.83
N GLY A 153 6.70 -25.15 1.36
CA GLY A 153 7.65 -24.54 0.45
C GLY A 153 9.03 -24.37 1.07
N ASP A 154 10.03 -24.04 0.26
CA ASP A 154 11.34 -23.69 0.77
C ASP A 154 11.30 -22.34 1.49
N LEU A 155 12.25 -22.17 2.40
CA LEU A 155 12.43 -20.95 3.17
C LEU A 155 12.93 -19.81 2.28
N CYS A 156 12.22 -18.69 2.30
CA CYS A 156 12.73 -17.43 1.78
C CYS A 156 13.74 -16.83 2.76
N ALA A 157 14.97 -16.57 2.31
CA ALA A 157 16.03 -15.98 3.14
C ALA A 157 15.72 -14.55 3.64
N ILE A 158 14.75 -13.86 3.04
CA ILE A 158 14.42 -12.46 3.33
C ILE A 158 13.30 -12.38 4.38
N CYS A 159 12.20 -13.11 4.18
CA CYS A 159 11.07 -13.08 5.12
C CYS A 159 11.06 -14.24 6.13
N GLY A 160 11.91 -15.25 5.95
CA GLY A 160 12.00 -16.43 6.84
C GLY A 160 10.83 -17.41 6.72
N LYS A 161 9.96 -17.26 5.71
CA LYS A 161 8.73 -18.07 5.55
C LYS A 161 8.90 -19.16 4.49
N GLN A 162 8.16 -20.26 4.64
CA GLN A 162 8.12 -21.41 3.72
C GLN A 162 7.22 -21.15 2.50
N CYS A 163 7.49 -20.06 1.79
CA CYS A 163 6.63 -19.54 0.72
C CYS A 163 7.21 -19.72 -0.69
N LEU A 164 8.37 -20.36 -0.84
CA LEU A 164 8.98 -20.62 -2.15
C LEU A 164 8.59 -22.02 -2.64
N HIS A 165 7.96 -22.13 -3.80
CA HIS A 165 7.58 -23.43 -4.33
C HIS A 165 8.81 -24.21 -4.85
N PRO A 166 9.08 -25.45 -4.40
CA PRO A 166 10.26 -26.23 -4.81
C PRO A 166 10.39 -26.42 -6.33
N TYR A 167 9.27 -26.68 -6.99
CA TYR A 167 9.22 -27.02 -8.43
C TYR A 167 8.79 -25.89 -9.37
N ARG A 168 8.59 -24.65 -8.88
CA ARG A 168 8.20 -23.49 -9.72
C ARG A 168 9.24 -22.38 -9.62
N PRO A 169 10.26 -22.37 -10.50
CA PRO A 169 11.34 -21.41 -10.44
C PRO A 169 10.87 -19.97 -10.72
N ASP A 170 9.91 -19.80 -11.64
CA ASP A 170 9.39 -18.47 -11.99
C ASP A 170 8.68 -17.80 -10.81
N GLU A 171 7.74 -18.51 -10.16
CA GLU A 171 7.04 -18.01 -8.95
C GLU A 171 8.02 -17.71 -7.80
N ARG A 172 9.07 -18.52 -7.66
CA ARG A 172 10.13 -18.29 -6.68
C ARG A 172 10.86 -16.98 -6.97
N GLU A 173 11.26 -16.76 -8.22
CA GLU A 173 11.99 -15.56 -8.59
C GLU A 173 11.12 -14.31 -8.44
N GLU A 174 9.84 -14.38 -8.83
CA GLU A 174 8.86 -13.31 -8.60
C GLU A 174 8.70 -13.00 -7.11
N HIS A 175 8.57 -14.03 -6.27
CA HIS A 175 8.51 -13.86 -4.82
C HIS A 175 9.78 -13.19 -4.29
N ILE A 176 10.97 -13.67 -4.66
CA ILE A 176 12.24 -13.12 -4.16
C ILE A 176 12.36 -11.65 -4.54
N LYS A 177 12.04 -11.28 -5.79
CA LYS A 177 12.04 -9.89 -6.26
C LYS A 177 11.09 -9.03 -5.43
N LEU A 178 9.84 -9.46 -5.24
CA LEU A 178 8.84 -8.72 -4.47
C LEU A 178 9.20 -8.62 -2.98
N CYS A 179 9.67 -9.72 -2.39
CA CYS A 179 10.07 -9.80 -0.99
C CYS A 179 11.28 -8.89 -0.71
N THR A 180 12.28 -8.88 -1.60
CA THR A 180 13.42 -7.96 -1.52
C THR A 180 12.94 -6.51 -1.51
N LYS A 181 12.10 -6.14 -2.47
CA LYS A 181 11.56 -4.78 -2.59
C LYS A 181 10.75 -4.37 -1.35
N ASN A 182 9.92 -5.26 -0.83
CA ASN A 182 9.14 -5.00 0.38
C ASN A 182 10.02 -4.85 1.62
N ASN A 183 11.05 -5.69 1.76
CA ASN A 183 11.99 -5.59 2.88
C ASN A 183 12.78 -4.28 2.83
N MET A 184 13.31 -3.90 1.66
CA MET A 184 13.98 -2.60 1.45
C MET A 184 13.07 -1.44 1.83
N ARG A 185 11.80 -1.47 1.40
CA ARG A 185 10.81 -0.44 1.76
C ARG A 185 10.55 -0.38 3.27
N LEU A 186 10.50 -1.53 3.95
CA LEU A 186 10.29 -1.59 5.39
C LEU A 186 11.50 -1.05 6.15
N GLU A 187 12.72 -1.38 5.73
CA GLU A 187 13.94 -0.81 6.27
C GLU A 187 13.99 0.70 6.07
N ALA A 188 13.67 1.19 4.87
CA ALA A 188 13.61 2.62 4.61
C ALA A 188 12.58 3.33 5.51
N LEU A 189 11.41 2.72 5.75
CA LEU A 189 10.43 3.23 6.72
C LEU A 189 10.97 3.27 8.15
N ARG A 190 11.71 2.24 8.58
CA ARG A 190 12.34 2.18 9.92
C ARG A 190 13.36 3.29 10.08
N LEU A 191 14.28 3.44 9.12
CA LEU A 191 15.29 4.51 9.12
C LEU A 191 14.66 5.91 9.08
N SER A 192 13.48 6.04 8.50
CA SER A 192 12.74 7.30 8.43
C SER A 192 12.06 7.72 9.74
N GLN A 193 11.90 6.82 10.73
CA GLN A 193 11.07 7.09 11.92
C GLN A 193 11.60 8.24 12.77
N ASP A 194 12.92 8.40 12.81
CA ASP A 194 13.59 9.36 13.69
C ASP A 194 13.96 10.67 12.98
N ILE A 195 13.55 10.85 11.72
CA ILE A 195 13.82 12.08 10.97
C ILE A 195 12.90 13.22 11.46
N GLU A 196 13.54 14.28 11.95
CA GLU A 196 12.90 15.48 12.48
C GLU A 196 12.80 16.59 11.43
N CYS A 197 11.72 17.36 11.50
CA CYS A 197 11.55 18.52 10.64
C CYS A 197 12.44 19.69 11.09
N CYS A 198 13.22 20.30 10.20
CA CYS A 198 14.06 21.46 10.52
C CYS A 198 13.29 22.74 10.93
N VAL A 199 11.96 22.79 10.75
CA VAL A 199 11.13 23.97 11.05
C VAL A 199 10.41 23.82 12.39
N CYS A 200 9.71 22.70 12.62
CA CYS A 200 8.99 22.46 13.87
C CYS A 200 9.73 21.58 14.88
N LEU A 201 10.89 21.00 14.49
CA LEU A 201 11.71 20.11 15.31
C LEU A 201 11.00 18.85 15.83
N GLU A 202 9.84 18.52 15.26
CA GLU A 202 9.11 17.30 15.58
C GLU A 202 9.44 16.19 14.56
N ARG A 203 9.43 14.94 15.05
CA ARG A 203 9.52 13.75 14.19
C ARG A 203 8.34 13.69 13.23
N VAL A 204 8.64 13.66 11.94
CA VAL A 204 7.61 13.82 10.90
C VAL A 204 6.61 12.67 10.91
N LEU A 205 7.08 11.43 11.12
CA LEU A 205 6.22 10.25 11.10
C LEU A 205 5.46 10.01 12.42
N LEU A 206 5.76 10.75 13.48
CA LEU A 206 5.02 10.71 14.75
C LEU A 206 3.90 11.74 14.85
N LYS A 207 3.69 12.57 13.81
CA LYS A 207 2.61 13.56 13.77
C LYS A 207 1.24 12.92 14.00
N PRO A 208 0.27 13.62 14.63
CA PRO A 208 -0.99 13.00 15.06
C PRO A 208 -1.79 12.37 13.91
N THR A 209 -1.90 13.07 12.78
CA THR A 209 -2.75 12.63 11.66
C THR A 209 -1.96 11.96 10.54
N ALA A 210 -2.52 10.91 9.93
CA ALA A 210 -1.89 10.24 8.78
C ALA A 210 -1.67 11.16 7.56
N ALA A 211 -2.41 12.27 7.46
CA ALA A 211 -2.22 13.26 6.41
C ALA A 211 -0.92 14.06 6.58
N GLU A 212 -0.51 14.29 7.83
CA GLU A 212 0.68 15.08 8.21
C GLU A 212 1.94 14.24 8.37
N ARG A 213 1.81 12.92 8.54
CA ARG A 213 2.92 11.94 8.59
C ARG A 213 3.58 11.74 7.22
N LYS A 214 4.01 12.83 6.60
CA LYS A 214 4.68 12.85 5.30
C LYS A 214 5.79 13.89 5.34
N PHE A 215 6.92 13.52 4.76
CA PHE A 215 8.00 14.44 4.43
C PHE A 215 7.59 15.31 3.25
N GLY A 216 7.98 16.57 3.28
CA GLY A 216 7.92 17.47 2.14
C GLY A 216 9.32 17.65 1.56
N LEU A 217 9.66 16.83 0.56
CA LEU A 217 10.98 16.85 -0.07
C LEU A 217 11.09 18.00 -1.07
N LEU A 218 12.28 18.59 -1.14
CA LEU A 218 12.66 19.58 -2.15
C LEU A 218 13.70 18.97 -3.09
N SER A 219 13.61 19.28 -4.38
CA SER A 219 14.49 18.70 -5.41
C SER A 219 15.97 19.05 -5.17
N GLU A 220 16.24 20.32 -4.88
CA GLU A 220 17.62 20.86 -4.88
C GLU A 220 18.37 20.74 -3.54
N CYS A 221 17.73 20.28 -2.46
CA CYS A 221 18.36 20.20 -1.14
C CYS A 221 17.87 19.02 -0.30
N ASP A 222 18.63 18.70 0.76
CA ASP A 222 18.39 17.52 1.61
C ASP A 222 17.90 17.88 3.02
N HIS A 223 17.23 19.03 3.15
CA HIS A 223 16.69 19.47 4.45
C HIS A 223 15.34 18.80 4.73
N PRO A 224 15.18 18.13 5.88
CA PRO A 224 13.93 17.46 6.23
C PRO A 224 12.85 18.45 6.67
N PHE A 225 11.68 18.34 6.03
CA PHE A 225 10.48 19.08 6.41
C PHE A 225 9.31 18.13 6.56
N CYS A 226 8.44 18.36 7.55
CA CYS A 226 7.10 17.80 7.48
C CYS A 226 6.30 18.54 6.39
N ILE A 227 5.33 17.83 5.80
CA ILE A 227 4.56 18.34 4.67
C ILE A 227 3.78 19.61 5.01
N SER A 228 3.33 19.76 6.25
CA SER A 228 2.59 20.93 6.72
C SER A 228 3.48 22.17 6.82
N CYS A 229 4.67 22.07 7.43
CA CYS A 229 5.59 23.21 7.57
C CYS A 229 6.02 23.77 6.20
N ILE A 230 6.41 22.92 5.25
CA ILE A 230 6.87 23.42 3.94
C ILE A 230 5.72 23.97 3.08
N ARG A 231 4.50 23.45 3.26
CA ARG A 231 3.30 24.03 2.62
C ARG A 231 2.97 25.38 3.22
N ASN A 232 2.97 25.49 4.55
CA ASN A 232 2.73 26.76 5.23
C ASN A 232 3.77 27.82 4.83
N TRP A 233 5.05 27.44 4.75
CA TRP A 233 6.11 28.30 4.23
C TRP A 233 5.79 28.86 2.84
N ARG A 234 5.38 27.99 1.91
CA ARG A 234 5.03 28.39 0.54
C ARG A 234 3.73 29.19 0.42
N SER A 235 2.82 29.04 1.38
CA SER A 235 1.54 29.73 1.41
C SER A 235 1.63 31.10 2.10
N ASN A 236 2.64 31.35 2.92
CA ASN A 236 2.75 32.57 3.71
C ASN A 236 3.35 33.70 2.87
N SER A 237 2.53 34.39 2.09
CA SER A 237 2.95 35.57 1.31
C SER A 237 3.17 36.77 2.23
N PRO A 238 4.37 37.37 2.30
CA PRO A 238 4.50 38.72 2.84
C PRO A 238 3.77 39.69 1.90
N ALA A 239 2.98 40.59 2.46
CA ALA A 239 2.50 41.74 1.73
C ALA A 239 3.71 42.63 1.38
N SER A 240 3.88 42.87 0.07
CA SER A 240 4.69 43.94 -0.53
C SER A 240 6.20 43.70 -0.73
N GLY A 241 6.59 43.75 -2.02
CA GLY A 241 7.87 44.33 -2.47
C GLY A 241 9.07 43.39 -2.62
N MET A 242 9.51 43.17 -3.87
CA MET A 242 10.63 42.34 -4.33
C MET A 242 10.37 40.82 -4.24
N ASP A 243 11.01 40.02 -5.11
CA ASP A 243 10.70 38.61 -5.48
C ASP A 243 10.40 37.63 -4.33
N VAL A 244 9.27 37.84 -3.63
CA VAL A 244 8.70 36.99 -2.59
C VAL A 244 8.47 35.59 -3.15
N ASN A 245 8.23 35.51 -4.45
CA ASN A 245 7.94 34.30 -5.18
C ASN A 245 9.17 33.37 -5.28
N ALA A 246 10.38 33.90 -5.42
CA ALA A 246 11.61 33.12 -5.28
C ALA A 246 11.88 32.75 -3.82
N ALA A 247 11.69 33.68 -2.87
CA ALA A 247 11.92 33.43 -1.45
C ALA A 247 11.00 32.32 -0.88
N LEU A 248 9.73 32.30 -1.26
CA LEU A 248 8.75 31.29 -0.83
C LEU A 248 9.00 29.94 -1.51
N ARG A 249 9.55 29.94 -2.72
CA ARG A 249 9.96 28.72 -3.43
C ARG A 249 11.35 28.23 -3.05
N ALA A 250 12.07 29.00 -2.23
CA ALA A 250 13.34 28.61 -1.67
C ALA A 250 13.16 27.70 -0.45
N CYS A 251 14.12 26.80 -0.25
CA CYS A 251 14.27 26.05 0.99
C CYS A 251 14.39 27.01 2.20
N PRO A 252 13.61 26.83 3.28
CA PRO A 252 13.70 27.66 4.49
C PRO A 252 15.11 27.69 5.12
N ILE A 253 15.92 26.67 4.89
CA ILE A 253 17.23 26.50 5.53
C ILE A 253 18.36 27.00 4.63
N CYS A 254 18.46 26.49 3.40
CA CYS A 254 19.59 26.78 2.51
C CYS A 254 19.25 27.68 1.31
N ARG A 255 18.01 28.16 1.20
CA ARG A 255 17.51 29.04 0.14
C ARG A 255 17.68 28.56 -1.31
N LYS A 256 18.06 27.29 -1.51
CA LYS A 256 18.03 26.67 -2.85
C LYS A 256 16.59 26.67 -3.35
N LEU A 257 16.40 27.18 -4.58
CA LEU A 257 15.08 27.24 -5.21
C LEU A 257 14.59 25.84 -5.52
N SER A 258 13.35 25.55 -5.14
CA SER A 258 12.65 24.34 -5.55
C SER A 258 11.21 24.68 -5.86
N TYR A 259 10.81 24.51 -7.11
CA TYR A 259 9.49 24.96 -7.57
C TYR A 259 8.34 24.08 -7.09
N PHE A 260 8.65 22.93 -6.52
CA PHE A 260 7.65 21.93 -6.16
C PHE A 260 8.02 21.18 -4.88
N VAL A 261 6.99 20.73 -4.15
CA VAL A 261 7.15 19.89 -2.94
C VAL A 261 6.71 18.49 -3.28
N ILE A 262 7.57 17.52 -2.97
CA ILE A 262 7.30 16.10 -3.19
C ILE A 262 6.92 15.46 -1.85
N PRO A 263 5.64 15.09 -1.62
CA PRO A 263 5.24 14.39 -0.42
C PRO A 263 5.74 12.94 -0.45
N SER A 264 6.42 12.51 0.61
CA SER A 264 6.89 11.13 0.76
C SER A 264 6.60 10.59 2.17
N VAL A 265 6.38 9.29 2.31
CA VAL A 265 6.27 8.60 3.62
C VAL A 265 7.60 7.97 4.05
N ILE A 266 8.61 8.05 3.20
CA ILE A 266 9.97 7.53 3.40
C ILE A 266 10.95 8.67 3.16
N TRP A 267 11.96 8.75 4.02
CA TRP A 267 13.15 9.55 3.87
C TRP A 267 14.22 8.72 3.16
N TYR A 268 14.83 9.27 2.12
CA TYR A 268 15.85 8.58 1.34
C TYR A 268 17.19 8.54 2.09
N SER A 269 17.99 7.52 1.81
CA SER A 269 19.35 7.38 2.32
C SER A 269 20.40 7.76 1.27
N SER A 270 20.06 7.71 -0.03
CA SER A 270 20.96 8.06 -1.14
C SER A 270 20.31 9.05 -2.12
N LYS A 271 21.14 9.68 -2.97
CA LYS A 271 20.65 10.63 -3.99
C LYS A 271 19.85 9.94 -5.09
N GLU A 272 20.21 8.71 -5.42
CA GLU A 272 19.53 7.88 -6.41
C GLU A 272 18.11 7.55 -5.93
N GLU A 273 17.96 7.16 -4.65
CA GLU A 273 16.65 6.92 -4.04
C GLU A 273 15.80 8.19 -4.01
N LYS A 274 16.41 9.35 -3.68
CA LYS A 274 15.73 10.65 -3.77
C LYS A 274 15.17 10.91 -5.17
N GLN A 275 16.00 10.66 -6.18
CA GLN A 275 15.64 10.88 -7.58
C GLN A 275 14.50 9.94 -8.00
N GLU A 276 14.56 8.67 -7.60
CA GLU A 276 13.48 7.70 -7.83
C GLU A 276 12.15 8.14 -7.21
N ILE A 277 12.17 8.66 -5.96
CA ILE A 277 10.96 9.19 -5.31
C ILE A 277 10.38 10.38 -6.11
N ILE A 278 11.24 11.29 -6.58
CA ILE A 278 10.83 12.45 -7.38
C ILE A 278 10.20 11.99 -8.70
N ASP A 279 10.82 11.07 -9.41
CA ASP A 279 10.38 10.62 -10.72
C ASP A 279 9.09 9.79 -10.64
N ASN A 280 8.99 8.88 -9.68
CA ASN A 280 7.76 8.14 -9.41
C ASN A 280 6.59 9.08 -9.07
N TYR A 281 6.86 10.15 -8.31
CA TYR A 281 5.83 11.13 -7.99
C TYR A 281 5.39 11.91 -9.23
N LYS A 282 6.33 12.39 -10.05
CA LYS A 282 6.02 13.07 -11.32
C LYS A 282 5.23 12.17 -12.28
N ALA A 283 5.64 10.92 -12.46
CA ALA A 283 4.93 9.94 -13.29
C ALA A 283 3.50 9.72 -12.79
N LYS A 284 3.29 9.69 -11.47
CA LYS A 284 1.95 9.62 -10.88
C LYS A 284 1.11 10.87 -11.13
N LEU A 285 1.69 12.06 -11.15
CA LEU A 285 0.95 13.28 -11.48
C LEU A 285 0.58 13.30 -12.96
N GLN A 286 1.48 12.84 -13.84
CA GLN A 286 1.25 12.75 -15.29
C GLN A 286 0.14 11.76 -15.68
N SER A 287 -0.31 10.89 -14.78
CA SER A 287 -1.46 10.02 -15.00
C SER A 287 -2.79 10.61 -14.51
N ILE A 288 -2.74 11.70 -13.74
CA ILE A 288 -3.92 12.39 -13.21
C ILE A 288 -4.28 13.55 -14.14
N ASP A 289 -5.52 13.60 -14.59
CA ASP A 289 -6.01 14.68 -15.47
C ASP A 289 -5.91 16.05 -14.78
N CYS A 290 -5.37 17.02 -15.52
CA CYS A 290 -5.20 18.38 -15.05
C CYS A 290 -6.55 19.07 -14.89
N LYS A 291 -6.86 19.45 -13.65
CA LYS A 291 -8.09 20.18 -13.29
C LYS A 291 -8.28 21.49 -14.09
N TYR A 292 -7.20 22.19 -14.42
CA TYR A 292 -7.27 23.48 -15.10
C TYR A 292 -7.37 23.36 -16.62
N PHE A 293 -6.82 22.28 -17.18
CA PHE A 293 -6.96 21.98 -18.61
C PHE A 293 -8.38 21.49 -18.95
N ASP A 294 -9.01 20.76 -18.01
CA ASP A 294 -10.41 20.31 -18.10
C ASP A 294 -10.75 19.71 -19.47
N PHE A 295 -9.92 18.78 -19.92
CA PHE A 295 -10.06 18.10 -21.22
C PHE A 295 -10.16 19.02 -22.45
N GLY A 296 -9.47 20.17 -22.40
CA GLY A 296 -9.43 21.18 -23.46
C GLY A 296 -10.50 22.27 -23.32
N ASN A 297 -11.32 22.22 -22.27
CA ASN A 297 -12.32 23.24 -21.96
C ASN A 297 -11.73 24.42 -21.16
N GLY A 298 -10.57 24.21 -20.52
CA GLY A 298 -9.86 25.24 -19.76
C GLY A 298 -8.43 25.43 -20.24
N THR A 299 -7.83 26.56 -19.87
CA THR A 299 -6.41 26.82 -20.09
C THR A 299 -5.65 26.61 -18.80
N CYS A 300 -4.70 25.68 -18.81
CA CYS A 300 -3.84 25.45 -17.66
C CYS A 300 -2.86 26.63 -17.48
N PRO A 301 -2.86 27.32 -16.33
CA PRO A 301 -1.96 28.45 -16.10
C PRO A 301 -0.48 28.03 -16.04
N PHE A 302 -0.22 26.73 -15.86
CA PHE A 302 1.12 26.17 -15.84
C PHE A 302 1.61 25.73 -17.24
N GLY A 303 0.74 25.73 -18.25
CA GLY A 303 1.06 25.36 -19.63
C GLY A 303 1.92 24.09 -19.71
N THR A 304 3.06 24.21 -20.39
CA THR A 304 4.05 23.13 -20.62
C THR A 304 4.83 22.71 -19.37
N SER A 305 4.78 23.51 -18.31
CA SER A 305 5.37 23.20 -17.00
C SER A 305 4.39 22.47 -16.06
N CYS A 306 3.17 22.16 -16.52
CA CYS A 306 2.22 21.38 -15.74
C CYS A 306 2.69 19.92 -15.61
N PHE A 307 2.71 19.39 -14.38
CA PHE A 307 3.04 17.98 -14.13
C PHE A 307 1.84 17.04 -14.29
N TYR A 308 0.62 17.58 -14.45
CA TYR A 308 -0.61 16.81 -14.61
C TYR A 308 -0.91 16.54 -16.08
N LYS A 309 -1.68 15.49 -16.34
CA LYS A 309 -2.03 15.07 -17.70
C LYS A 309 -2.92 16.11 -18.39
N HIS A 310 -2.49 16.64 -19.53
CA HIS A 310 -3.34 17.41 -20.44
C HIS A 310 -3.81 16.49 -21.56
N ALA A 311 -5.01 15.94 -21.41
CA ALA A 311 -5.62 15.06 -22.40
C ALA A 311 -6.99 15.61 -22.79
N TYR A 312 -7.29 15.69 -24.08
CA TYR A 312 -8.61 16.07 -24.60
C TYR A 312 -9.63 14.95 -24.36
N ARG A 313 -10.92 15.26 -24.54
CA ARG A 313 -12.03 14.29 -24.37
C ARG A 313 -11.92 13.05 -25.27
N ASP A 314 -11.24 13.19 -26.41
CA ASP A 314 -10.98 12.10 -27.35
C ASP A 314 -9.73 11.27 -26.99
N GLY A 315 -9.08 11.57 -25.86
CA GLY A 315 -7.88 10.89 -25.39
C GLY A 315 -6.58 11.36 -26.03
N ARG A 316 -6.62 12.29 -27.00
CA ARG A 316 -5.40 12.90 -27.54
C ARG A 316 -4.73 13.74 -26.45
N LEU A 317 -3.41 13.65 -26.36
CA LEU A 317 -2.64 14.50 -25.46
C LEU A 317 -2.46 15.88 -26.11
N GLU A 318 -2.41 16.92 -25.29
CA GLU A 318 -2.03 18.26 -25.76
C GLU A 318 -0.62 18.20 -26.36
N GLU A 319 -0.52 18.53 -27.64
CA GLU A 319 0.75 18.62 -28.34
C GLU A 319 1.47 19.89 -27.85
N VAL A 320 2.59 19.69 -27.16
CA VAL A 320 3.43 20.78 -26.68
C VAL A 320 4.14 21.40 -27.88
N VAL A 321 3.49 22.33 -28.55
CA VAL A 321 4.14 23.17 -29.57
C VAL A 321 5.08 24.13 -28.84
N LEU A 322 6.37 23.81 -28.85
CA LEU A 322 7.41 24.75 -28.47
C LEU A 322 7.27 25.96 -29.40
N ARG A 323 6.84 27.09 -28.86
CA ARG A 323 6.75 28.34 -29.64
C ARG A 323 8.17 28.75 -30.01
N HIS A 324 8.50 28.71 -31.31
CA HIS A 324 9.66 29.40 -31.85
C HIS A 324 9.39 30.90 -31.67
N LEU A 325 10.21 31.57 -30.86
CA LEU A 325 10.24 33.03 -30.85
C LEU A 325 11.26 33.42 -31.91
N ASP A 326 10.80 34.01 -33.00
CA ASP A 326 11.67 34.63 -33.98
C ASP A 326 12.32 35.85 -33.31
N ALA A 327 13.62 35.77 -33.03
CA ALA A 327 14.41 36.94 -32.66
C ALA A 327 14.67 37.77 -33.92
N GLU A 328 14.60 39.10 -33.81
CA GLU A 328 14.78 40.05 -34.93
C GLU A 328 16.14 39.93 -35.65
N ASP A 329 17.08 39.14 -35.12
CA ASP A 329 18.42 38.92 -35.67
C ASP A 329 18.58 37.61 -36.48
N GLY A 330 17.50 36.93 -36.84
CA GLY A 330 17.56 35.71 -37.68
C GLY A 330 18.18 34.48 -36.99
N ASN A 331 18.45 34.54 -35.69
CA ASN A 331 18.83 33.38 -34.89
C ASN A 331 17.57 32.67 -34.37
N ILE A 332 17.35 31.45 -34.84
CA ILE A 332 16.31 30.54 -34.33
C ILE A 332 16.72 30.10 -32.92
N VAL A 333 16.19 30.77 -31.89
CA VAL A 333 16.29 30.28 -30.51
C VAL A 333 15.18 29.27 -30.30
N ILE A 334 15.51 27.98 -30.40
CA ILE A 334 14.62 26.91 -29.94
C ILE A 334 14.46 27.08 -28.43
N ALA A 335 13.34 27.62 -27.98
CA ALA A 335 13.02 27.75 -26.56
C ALA A 335 12.90 26.34 -25.95
N LYS A 336 14.03 25.77 -25.50
CA LYS A 336 14.04 24.53 -24.72
C LYS A 336 13.42 24.83 -23.37
N ASN A 337 12.20 24.32 -23.18
CA ASN A 337 11.43 24.42 -21.95
C ASN A 337 11.19 25.87 -21.53
N ILE A 338 10.03 26.42 -21.89
CA ILE A 338 9.58 27.62 -21.20
C ILE A 338 9.42 27.26 -19.73
N ARG A 339 10.36 27.75 -18.91
CA ARG A 339 10.37 27.51 -17.48
C ARG A 339 9.43 28.52 -16.85
N LEU A 340 8.82 28.13 -15.73
CA LEU A 340 8.01 29.06 -14.92
C LEU A 340 8.77 30.35 -14.55
N SER A 341 10.11 30.32 -14.54
CA SER A 341 10.96 31.51 -14.38
C SER A 341 10.70 32.59 -15.43
N ASP A 342 10.37 32.20 -16.65
CA ASP A 342 10.36 33.10 -17.81
C ASP A 342 9.07 33.94 -17.86
N PHE A 343 8.01 33.50 -17.18
CA PHE A 343 6.72 34.21 -17.11
C PHE A 343 6.51 35.01 -15.82
N LEU A 344 7.33 34.79 -14.79
CA LEU A 344 7.19 35.48 -13.50
C LEU A 344 8.07 36.73 -13.38
N SER A 345 9.06 36.91 -14.26
CA SER A 345 9.87 38.12 -14.37
C SER A 345 9.18 39.27 -15.12
N ASP A 346 8.23 38.96 -16.01
CA ASP A 346 7.63 39.95 -16.93
C ASP A 346 6.24 40.44 -16.53
N LEU A 347 5.68 39.96 -15.42
CA LEU A 347 4.50 40.57 -14.80
C LEU A 347 4.93 41.80 -13.98
N HIS A 348 5.22 42.89 -14.69
CA HIS A 348 5.05 44.22 -14.13
C HIS A 348 3.56 44.48 -13.96
N ILE A 349 3.06 44.33 -12.73
CA ILE A 349 1.80 44.94 -12.28
C ILE A 349 2.17 46.16 -11.45
#